data_AF-E2BYK3-F1
#
_entry.id   AF-E2BYK3-F1
#
_cell.length_a   1.000
_cell.length_b   1.000
_cell.length_c   1.000
_cell.angle_alpha   90.00
_cell.angle_beta   90.00
_cell.angle_gamma   90.00
#
_symmetry.space_group_name_H-M   'P 1'
#
loop_
_entity.id
_entity.type
_entity.pdbx_description
1 polymer ?
#
loop_
_entity_poly.entity_id
_entity_poly.type
_entity_poly.pdbx_seq_one_letter_code
_entity_poly.pdbx_strand_id
1 'polypeptide(L)'
;VEQFVDFVTRPRKSFKQIICIAHNASAFDAQFILRYLVESGNRVEPKLILNGTKIILLTIGQTKFIDSVNYMPMRLSALPKTFGLEVTAGKGLFPHLFNTVENQHYIGLIPDARYYSPATMRPPERKRFLEWHEDMVRKNIEFDFQREIVSYCRNDVDILRRACLVFRKI
;
A
#
# COMPACT_ATOMS: atom_id res chain seq x y z
N VAL A 1 -5.46 4.09 -11.37
CA VAL A 1 -4.58 3.07 -12.00
C VAL A 1 -3.94 3.62 -13.26
N GLU A 2 -4.75 4.05 -14.24
CA GLU A 2 -4.32 4.71 -15.49
C GLU A 2 -3.15 5.69 -15.33
N GLN A 3 -3.37 6.82 -14.64
CA GLN A 3 -2.34 7.86 -14.48
C GLN A 3 -1.01 7.34 -13.92
N PHE A 4 -1.07 6.37 -12.99
CA PHE A 4 0.11 5.75 -12.42
C PHE A 4 0.83 4.87 -13.45
N VAL A 5 0.09 3.99 -14.14
CA VAL A 5 0.66 3.08 -15.15
C VAL A 5 1.26 3.87 -16.30
N ASP A 6 0.59 4.89 -16.81
CA ASP A 6 1.13 5.76 -17.85
C ASP A 6 2.41 6.47 -17.40
N PHE A 7 2.41 7.01 -16.18
CA PHE A 7 3.57 7.68 -15.63
C PHE A 7 4.80 6.78 -15.54
N VAL A 8 4.64 5.54 -15.04
CA VAL A 8 5.75 4.61 -14.82
C VAL A 8 6.16 3.83 -16.07
N THR A 9 5.30 3.71 -17.08
CA THR A 9 5.60 2.98 -18.32
C THR A 9 6.03 3.89 -19.47
N ARG A 10 5.84 5.21 -19.35
CA ARG A 10 6.37 6.18 -20.31
C ARG A 10 7.88 5.97 -20.53
N PRO A 11 8.34 5.82 -21.80
CA PRO A 11 9.75 5.67 -22.10
C PRO A 11 10.61 6.81 -21.52
N ARG A 12 11.69 6.46 -20.80
CA ARG A 12 12.64 7.43 -20.25
C ARG A 12 14.01 7.20 -20.87
N LYS A 13 14.71 8.29 -21.21
CA LYS A 13 16.09 8.23 -21.72
C LYS A 13 17.13 8.15 -20.60
N SER A 14 16.79 8.68 -19.42
CA SER A 14 17.69 8.76 -18.26
C SER A 14 17.81 7.46 -17.47
N PHE A 15 16.86 6.54 -17.62
CA PHE A 15 16.84 5.28 -16.88
C PHE A 15 16.65 4.13 -17.85
N LYS A 16 17.52 3.12 -17.79
CA LYS A 16 17.39 1.89 -18.60
C LYS A 16 16.27 0.97 -18.11
N GLN A 17 15.93 1.07 -16.82
CA GLN A 17 14.91 0.24 -16.20
C GLN A 17 14.25 0.97 -15.03
N ILE A 18 12.94 0.80 -14.89
CA ILE A 18 12.14 1.25 -13.75
C ILE A 18 11.62 -0.01 -13.05
N ILE A 19 11.76 -0.09 -11.72
CA ILE A 19 11.22 -1.19 -10.92
C ILE A 19 10.22 -0.63 -9.93
N CYS A 20 8.94 -0.97 -10.14
CA CYS A 20 7.86 -0.71 -9.23
C CYS A 20 7.72 -1.90 -8.27
N ILE A 21 7.87 -1.64 -6.97
CA ILE A 21 7.76 -2.64 -5.93
C ILE A 21 6.49 -2.36 -5.15
N ALA A 22 5.61 -3.36 -5.06
CA ALA A 22 4.44 -3.33 -4.20
C ALA A 22 4.46 -4.53 -3.24
N HIS A 23 3.63 -4.49 -2.20
CA HIS A 23 3.60 -5.52 -1.17
C HIS A 23 2.28 -6.26 -1.21
N ASN A 24 2.33 -7.54 -1.61
CA ASN A 24 1.19 -8.40 -1.91
C ASN A 24 0.48 -8.05 -3.23
N ALA A 25 1.22 -7.48 -4.19
CA ALA A 25 0.71 -7.03 -5.47
C ALA A 25 0.09 -8.18 -6.29
N SER A 26 0.67 -9.38 -6.18
CA SER A 26 0.24 -10.55 -6.95
C SER A 26 -1.16 -11.04 -6.56
N ALA A 27 -1.63 -10.70 -5.36
CA ALA A 27 -2.96 -11.02 -4.87
C ALA A 27 -4.02 -9.96 -5.22
N PHE A 28 -3.60 -8.75 -5.67
CA PHE A 28 -4.52 -7.63 -5.87
C PHE A 28 -4.07 -6.70 -7.01
N ASP A 29 -3.08 -5.84 -6.76
CA ASP A 29 -2.74 -4.69 -7.61
C ASP A 29 -2.37 -5.07 -9.05
N ALA A 30 -1.62 -6.17 -9.22
CA ALA A 30 -1.07 -6.58 -10.50
C ALA A 30 -2.16 -6.88 -11.54
N GLN A 31 -3.34 -7.34 -11.10
CA GLN A 31 -4.48 -7.63 -11.98
C GLN A 31 -5.04 -6.34 -12.59
N PHE A 32 -5.17 -5.27 -11.79
CA PHE A 32 -5.64 -3.98 -12.29
C PHE A 32 -4.65 -3.34 -13.26
N ILE A 33 -3.34 -3.49 -13.00
CA ILE A 33 -2.29 -3.01 -13.90
C ILE A 33 -2.33 -3.76 -15.23
N LEU A 34 -2.39 -5.09 -15.19
CA LEU A 34 -2.47 -5.90 -16.41
C LEU A 34 -3.73 -5.58 -17.22
N ARG A 35 -4.88 -5.49 -16.56
CA ARG A 35 -6.14 -5.12 -17.20
C ARG A 35 -6.03 -3.79 -17.94
N TYR A 36 -5.54 -2.75 -17.27
CA TYR A 36 -5.36 -1.44 -17.90
C TYR A 36 -4.39 -1.48 -19.09
N LEU A 37 -3.27 -2.21 -18.99
CA LEU A 37 -2.31 -2.34 -20.09
C LEU A 37 -2.92 -3.03 -21.32
N VAL A 38 -3.78 -4.03 -21.11
CA VAL A 38 -4.47 -4.73 -22.20
C VAL A 38 -5.58 -3.86 -22.82
N GLU A 39 -6.37 -3.17 -21.99
CA GLU A 39 -7.50 -2.35 -22.43
C GLU A 39 -7.07 -1.02 -23.09
N SER A 40 -5.92 -0.46 -22.71
CA SER A 40 -5.40 0.83 -23.23
C SER A 40 -4.91 0.79 -24.68
N GLY A 41 -4.93 -0.38 -25.34
CA GLY A 41 -4.46 -0.51 -26.72
C GLY A 41 -2.95 -0.29 -26.89
N ASN A 42 -2.20 -0.44 -25.80
CA ASN A 42 -0.75 -0.26 -25.79
C ASN A 42 -0.10 -1.31 -26.70
N ARG A 43 0.74 -0.88 -27.66
CA ARG A 43 1.34 -1.77 -28.67
C ARG A 43 2.47 -2.64 -28.11
N VAL A 44 2.92 -2.35 -26.90
CA VAL A 44 3.97 -3.13 -26.23
C VAL A 44 3.31 -4.27 -25.47
N GLU A 45 3.68 -5.49 -25.81
CA GLU A 45 3.15 -6.68 -25.14
C GLU A 45 3.72 -6.84 -23.73
N PRO A 46 2.89 -6.96 -22.68
CA PRO A 46 3.36 -7.22 -21.33
C PRO A 46 3.84 -8.67 -21.19
N LYS A 47 5.03 -8.85 -20.60
CA LYS A 47 5.58 -10.17 -20.26
C LYS A 47 5.26 -10.51 -18.80
N LEU A 48 4.74 -11.70 -18.56
CA LEU A 48 4.28 -12.15 -17.25
C LEU A 48 5.08 -13.36 -16.75
N ILE A 49 5.38 -13.38 -15.45
CA ILE A 49 5.75 -14.59 -14.72
C ILE A 49 4.66 -14.84 -13.68
N LEU A 50 4.09 -16.05 -13.73
CA LEU A 50 2.94 -16.45 -12.92
C LEU A 50 3.32 -17.56 -11.93
N ASN A 51 2.59 -17.61 -10.82
CA ASN A 51 2.50 -18.79 -9.95
C ASN A 51 1.01 -19.11 -9.76
N GLY A 52 0.53 -20.12 -10.49
CA GLY A 52 -0.90 -20.31 -10.70
C GLY A 52 -1.51 -19.05 -11.35
N THR A 53 -2.52 -18.47 -10.69
CA THR A 53 -3.20 -17.24 -11.15
C THR A 53 -2.53 -15.95 -10.67
N LYS A 54 -1.50 -16.03 -9.83
CA LYS A 54 -0.81 -14.87 -9.25
C LYS A 54 0.25 -14.33 -10.19
N ILE A 55 0.21 -13.04 -10.48
CA ILE A 55 1.22 -12.35 -11.28
C ILE A 55 2.39 -11.95 -10.36
N ILE A 56 3.50 -12.69 -10.41
CA ILE A 56 4.69 -12.43 -9.58
C ILE A 56 5.54 -11.31 -10.16
N LEU A 57 5.67 -11.28 -11.49
CA LEU A 57 6.40 -10.26 -12.23
C LEU A 57 5.58 -9.89 -13.46
N LEU A 58 5.38 -8.59 -13.66
CA LEU A 58 4.89 -8.02 -14.91
C LEU A 58 5.97 -7.10 -15.48
N THR A 59 6.33 -7.28 -16.75
CA THR A 59 7.30 -6.43 -17.45
C THR A 59 6.65 -5.80 -18.68
N ILE A 60 6.77 -4.49 -18.84
CA ILE A 60 6.26 -3.73 -19.97
C ILE A 60 7.28 -2.67 -20.37
N GLY A 61 7.84 -2.79 -21.58
CA GLY A 61 8.92 -1.91 -22.04
C GLY A 61 10.12 -1.90 -21.07
N GLN A 62 10.41 -0.75 -20.47
CA GLN A 62 11.51 -0.55 -19.51
C GLN A 62 11.07 -0.77 -18.04
N THR A 63 9.81 -1.11 -17.79
CA THR A 63 9.22 -1.11 -16.45
C THR A 63 8.90 -2.52 -15.98
N LYS A 64 9.27 -2.82 -14.74
CA LYS A 64 8.94 -4.07 -14.05
C LYS A 64 8.09 -3.78 -12.83
N PHE A 65 7.05 -4.56 -12.63
CA PHE A 65 6.25 -4.59 -11.40
C PHE A 65 6.54 -5.89 -10.68
N ILE A 66 7.02 -5.79 -9.44
CA ILE A 66 7.37 -6.96 -8.63
C ILE A 66 6.60 -6.94 -7.31
N ASP A 67 6.22 -8.13 -6.88
CA ASP A 67 5.63 -8.34 -5.55
C ASP A 67 6.72 -8.71 -4.53
N SER A 68 6.93 -7.80 -3.58
CA SER A 68 7.90 -7.95 -2.49
C SER A 68 7.58 -9.10 -1.53
N VAL A 69 6.34 -9.59 -1.47
CA VAL A 69 5.96 -10.71 -0.58
C VAL A 69 6.66 -12.00 -0.95
N ASN A 70 7.10 -12.17 -2.20
CA ASN A 70 7.91 -13.32 -2.62
C ASN A 70 9.31 -13.34 -1.98
N TYR A 71 9.78 -12.20 -1.48
CA TYR A 71 11.09 -12.05 -0.84
C TYR A 71 10.96 -11.84 0.68
N MET A 72 9.89 -11.16 1.10
CA MET A 72 9.60 -10.86 2.50
C MET A 72 8.19 -11.38 2.83
N PRO A 73 8.01 -12.70 3.07
CA PRO A 73 6.71 -13.37 3.18
C PRO A 73 6.04 -13.11 4.54
N MET A 74 5.79 -11.84 4.84
CA MET A 74 5.15 -11.37 6.07
C MET A 74 4.28 -10.14 5.77
N ARG A 75 3.46 -9.72 6.73
CA ARG A 75 2.65 -8.51 6.58
C ARG A 75 3.54 -7.27 6.54
N LEU A 76 3.13 -6.24 5.80
CA LEU A 76 3.81 -4.93 5.75
C LEU A 76 4.11 -4.39 7.16
N SER A 77 3.17 -4.56 8.09
CA SER A 77 3.32 -4.10 9.48
C SER A 77 4.31 -4.89 10.33
N ALA A 78 4.76 -6.06 9.87
CA ALA A 78 5.81 -6.81 10.54
C ALA A 78 7.21 -6.33 10.12
N LEU A 79 7.34 -5.73 8.92
CA LEU A 79 8.64 -5.35 8.36
C LEU A 79 9.44 -4.41 9.27
N PRO A 80 8.86 -3.36 9.90
CA PRO A 80 9.65 -2.47 10.75
C PRO A 80 10.33 -3.21 11.91
N LYS A 81 9.60 -4.09 12.58
CA LYS A 81 10.16 -4.90 13.68
C LYS A 81 11.20 -5.88 13.17
N THR A 82 10.92 -6.58 12.08
CA THR A 82 11.82 -7.59 11.52
C THR A 82 13.15 -7.00 11.07
N PHE A 83 13.14 -5.80 10.47
CA PHE A 83 14.34 -5.15 9.94
C PHE A 83 14.94 -4.11 10.89
N GLY A 84 14.46 -4.04 12.15
CA GLY A 84 14.96 -3.08 13.14
C GLY A 84 14.80 -1.62 12.71
N LEU A 85 13.76 -1.31 11.93
CA LEU A 85 13.49 0.05 11.48
C LEU A 85 12.89 0.85 12.61
N GLU A 86 13.40 2.06 12.85
CA GLU A 86 12.72 3.03 13.70
C GLU A 86 11.32 3.29 13.15
N VAL A 87 10.32 2.90 13.95
CA VAL A 87 8.92 3.07 13.58
C VAL A 87 8.61 4.56 13.69
N THR A 88 8.39 5.22 12.55
CA THR A 88 7.69 6.51 12.53
C THR A 88 6.31 6.27 13.14
N ALA A 89 6.12 6.75 14.38
CA ALA A 89 4.89 6.79 15.17
C ALA A 89 3.72 5.94 14.62
N GLY A 90 3.67 4.67 15.02
CA GLY A 90 2.52 3.80 14.79
C GLY A 90 2.32 3.37 13.33
N LYS A 91 2.02 2.10 13.11
CA LYS A 91 1.33 1.71 11.88
C LYS A 91 0.06 2.56 11.81
N GLY A 92 -0.08 3.40 10.78
CA GLY A 92 -1.22 4.29 10.64
C GLY A 92 -2.51 3.51 10.77
N LEU A 93 -3.30 3.80 11.80
CA LEU A 93 -4.64 3.24 11.94
C LEU A 93 -5.52 4.06 11.01
N PHE A 94 -5.94 3.46 9.91
CA PHE A 94 -6.80 4.12 8.92
C PHE A 94 -8.21 3.52 8.93
N PRO A 95 -9.28 4.32 8.86
CA PRO A 95 -10.64 3.81 8.84
C PRO A 95 -10.99 3.31 7.43
N HIS A 96 -10.59 2.08 7.10
CA HIS A 96 -10.69 1.53 5.74
C HIS A 96 -12.13 1.52 5.21
N LEU A 97 -13.12 1.25 6.08
CA LEU A 97 -14.53 1.24 5.70
C LEU A 97 -15.13 2.65 5.56
N PHE A 98 -14.41 3.69 6.01
CA PHE A 98 -14.82 5.09 5.86
C PHE A 98 -14.34 5.68 4.52
N ASN A 99 -13.46 4.98 3.80
CA ASN A 99 -13.02 5.37 2.46
C ASN A 99 -14.11 5.12 1.42
N THR A 100 -15.07 6.04 1.36
CA THR A 100 -16.16 6.06 0.38
C THR A 100 -16.14 7.37 -0.40
N VAL A 101 -16.87 7.44 -1.52
CA VAL A 101 -16.94 8.66 -2.35
C VAL A 101 -17.52 9.83 -1.55
N GLU A 102 -18.49 9.55 -0.69
CA GLU A 102 -19.20 10.54 0.13
C GLU A 102 -18.28 11.16 1.19
N ASN A 103 -17.33 10.40 1.72
CA ASN A 103 -16.45 10.82 2.79
C ASN A 103 -15.13 11.45 2.32
N GLN A 104 -14.90 11.56 1.00
CA GLN A 104 -13.62 12.06 0.47
C GLN A 104 -13.28 13.48 0.94
N HIS A 105 -14.29 14.31 1.24
CA HIS A 105 -14.09 15.69 1.73
C HIS A 105 -14.46 15.85 3.22
N TYR A 106 -14.53 14.75 3.97
CA TYR A 106 -14.88 14.79 5.38
C TYR A 106 -13.77 15.47 6.20
N ILE A 107 -14.19 16.50 6.96
CA ILE A 107 -13.40 17.14 8.01
C ILE A 107 -14.31 17.20 9.24
N GLY A 108 -13.91 16.55 10.33
CA GLY A 108 -14.73 16.42 11.52
C GLY A 108 -14.05 15.59 12.61
N LEU A 109 -14.83 14.99 13.51
CA LEU A 109 -14.27 14.11 14.53
C LEU A 109 -13.79 12.79 13.93
N ILE A 110 -12.89 12.09 14.65
CA ILE A 110 -12.45 10.75 14.25
C ILE A 110 -13.64 9.81 13.97
N PRO A 111 -13.63 9.03 12.86
CA PRO A 111 -14.70 8.10 12.55
C PRO A 111 -14.93 7.06 13.65
N ASP A 112 -16.15 6.53 13.72
CA ASP A 112 -16.50 5.45 14.66
C ASP A 112 -15.55 4.25 14.53
N ALA A 113 -15.28 3.58 15.66
CA ALA A 113 -14.35 2.46 15.73
C ALA A 113 -14.69 1.34 14.73
N ARG A 114 -15.97 1.15 14.37
CA ARG A 114 -16.40 0.15 13.37
C ARG A 114 -15.73 0.35 12.03
N TYR A 115 -15.38 1.57 11.65
CA TYR A 115 -14.78 1.87 10.35
C TYR A 115 -13.32 1.40 10.21
N TYR A 116 -12.68 1.02 11.32
CA TYR A 116 -11.30 0.52 11.38
C TYR A 116 -11.22 -1.01 11.33
N SER A 117 -12.34 -1.70 11.15
CA SER A 117 -12.40 -3.17 11.11
C SER A 117 -11.76 -3.89 12.32
N PRO A 118 -12.10 -3.51 13.57
CA PRO A 118 -11.47 -4.07 14.78
C PRO A 118 -11.64 -5.59 14.91
N ALA A 119 -12.65 -6.18 14.26
CA ALA A 119 -12.86 -7.63 14.21
C ALA A 119 -11.74 -8.39 13.50
N THR A 120 -10.97 -7.72 12.63
CA THR A 120 -9.84 -8.31 11.88
C THR A 120 -8.52 -8.26 12.67
N MET A 121 -8.48 -7.52 13.78
CA MET A 121 -7.31 -7.35 14.61
C MET A 121 -7.14 -8.52 15.58
N ARG A 122 -5.89 -8.89 15.89
CA ARG A 122 -5.63 -9.87 16.94
C ARG A 122 -6.04 -9.30 18.30
N PRO A 123 -6.44 -10.11 19.31
CA PRO A 123 -6.89 -9.61 20.60
C PRO A 123 -6.01 -8.52 21.25
N PRO A 124 -4.66 -8.65 21.31
CA PRO A 124 -3.82 -7.58 21.88
C PRO A 124 -3.68 -6.34 21.00
N GLU A 125 -3.86 -6.45 19.69
CA GLU A 125 -3.90 -5.31 18.77
C GLU A 125 -5.24 -4.58 18.90
N ARG A 126 -6.34 -5.32 18.96
CA ARG A 126 -7.69 -4.79 19.15
C ARG A 126 -7.82 -4.01 20.46
N LYS A 127 -7.29 -4.54 21.58
CA LYS A 127 -7.32 -3.83 22.87
C LYS A 127 -6.63 -2.47 22.79
N ARG A 128 -5.40 -2.44 22.26
CA ARG A 128 -4.63 -1.19 22.07
C ARG A 128 -5.32 -0.21 21.14
N PHE A 129 -5.96 -0.72 20.08
CA PHE A 129 -6.74 0.10 19.16
C PHE A 129 -7.93 0.78 19.85
N LEU A 130 -8.70 0.03 20.65
CA LEU A 130 -9.87 0.57 21.36
C LEU A 130 -9.46 1.64 22.38
N GLU A 131 -8.41 1.38 23.15
CA GLU A 131 -7.86 2.36 24.11
C GLU A 131 -7.39 3.65 23.41
N TRP A 132 -6.71 3.52 22.26
CA TRP A 132 -6.32 4.67 21.42
C TRP A 132 -7.54 5.42 20.87
N HIS A 133 -8.54 4.70 20.33
CA HIS A 133 -9.71 5.30 19.71
C HIS A 133 -10.55 6.09 20.73
N GLU A 134 -10.80 5.51 21.90
CA GLU A 134 -11.49 6.19 23.00
C GLU A 134 -10.74 7.46 23.44
N ASP A 135 -9.41 7.43 23.47
CA ASP A 135 -8.59 8.61 23.76
C ASP A 135 -8.71 9.70 22.69
N MET A 136 -8.68 9.32 21.40
CA MET A 136 -8.86 10.27 20.29
C MET A 136 -10.25 10.92 20.30
N VAL A 137 -11.30 10.12 20.60
CA VAL A 137 -12.67 10.62 20.75
C VAL A 137 -12.78 11.59 21.92
N ARG A 138 -12.26 11.23 23.10
CA ARG A 138 -12.30 12.12 24.29
C ARG A 138 -11.57 13.44 24.08
N LYS A 139 -10.49 13.42 23.30
CA LYS A 139 -9.70 14.61 22.96
C LYS A 139 -10.34 15.46 21.84
N ASN A 140 -11.47 15.03 21.28
CA ASN A 140 -12.11 15.66 20.12
C ASN A 140 -11.12 15.89 18.98
N ILE A 141 -10.30 14.88 18.68
CA ILE A 141 -9.31 14.98 17.61
C ILE A 141 -10.03 15.16 16.27
N GLU A 142 -9.63 16.20 15.55
CA GLU A 142 -10.06 16.45 14.18
C GLU A 142 -9.41 15.43 13.24
N PHE A 143 -10.22 14.92 12.32
CA PHE A 143 -9.89 13.99 11.27
C PHE A 143 -10.22 14.64 9.93
N ASP A 144 -9.17 14.95 9.16
CA ASP A 144 -9.24 15.37 7.77
C ASP A 144 -8.95 14.17 6.89
N PHE A 145 -9.98 13.69 6.16
CA PHE A 145 -9.86 12.46 5.38
C PHE A 145 -8.73 12.51 4.35
N GLN A 146 -8.59 13.62 3.61
CA GLN A 146 -7.58 13.75 2.55
C GLN A 146 -6.17 13.78 3.14
N ARG A 147 -6.00 14.49 4.26
CA ARG A 147 -4.70 14.51 4.96
C ARG A 147 -4.33 13.13 5.48
N GLU A 148 -5.27 12.44 6.12
CA GLU A 148 -5.02 11.15 6.76
C GLU A 148 -4.78 10.03 5.74
N ILE A 149 -5.54 9.96 4.63
CA ILE A 149 -5.31 8.93 3.60
C ILE A 149 -3.96 9.10 2.92
N VAL A 150 -3.53 10.34 2.66
CA VAL A 150 -2.22 10.63 2.07
C VAL A 150 -1.10 10.28 3.06
N SER A 151 -1.26 10.65 4.33
CA SER A 151 -0.31 10.32 5.40
C SER A 151 -0.13 8.80 5.54
N TYR A 152 -1.25 8.07 5.60
CA TYR A 152 -1.29 6.61 5.68
C TYR A 152 -0.57 5.95 4.50
N CYS A 153 -0.94 6.30 3.27
CA CYS A 153 -0.34 5.74 2.05
C CYS A 153 1.17 6.03 1.98
N ARG A 154 1.60 7.23 2.37
CA ARG A 154 3.04 7.59 2.39
C ARG A 154 3.80 6.76 3.41
N ASN A 155 3.24 6.55 4.60
CA ASN A 155 3.87 5.74 5.64
C ASN A 155 4.02 4.28 5.20
N ASP A 156 2.99 3.69 4.58
CA ASP A 156 3.04 2.32 4.07
C ASP A 156 4.12 2.14 2.99
N VAL A 157 4.21 3.08 2.05
CA VAL A 157 5.25 3.08 1.01
C VAL A 157 6.64 3.30 1.62
N ASP A 158 6.78 4.17 2.63
CA ASP A 158 8.07 4.42 3.28
C ASP A 158 8.55 3.20 4.08
N ILE A 159 7.66 2.50 4.78
CA ILE A 159 7.96 1.23 5.45
C ILE A 159 8.50 0.22 4.44
N LEU A 160 7.81 0.02 3.32
CA LEU A 160 8.24 -0.90 2.29
C LEU A 160 9.60 -0.50 1.71
N ARG A 161 9.78 0.79 1.39
CA ARG A 161 11.03 1.34 0.85
C ARG A 161 12.20 1.06 1.78
N ARG A 162 12.06 1.37 3.07
CA ARG A 162 13.12 1.15 4.08
C ARG A 162 13.42 -0.34 4.25
N ALA A 163 12.39 -1.19 4.31
CA ALA A 163 12.56 -2.63 4.40
C ALA A 163 13.33 -3.19 3.19
N CYS A 164 12.96 -2.77 1.96
CA CYS A 164 13.68 -3.15 0.75
C CYS A 164 15.15 -2.69 0.76
N LEU A 165 15.45 -1.50 1.30
CA LEU A 165 16.83 -1.01 1.42
C LEU A 165 17.67 -1.83 2.40
N VAL A 166 17.08 -2.30 3.50
CA VAL A 166 17.76 -3.20 4.44
C VAL A 166 17.93 -4.58 3.81
N PHE A 167 16.86 -5.14 3.24
CA PHE A 167 16.87 -6.46 2.60
C PHE A 167 17.93 -6.56 1.50
N ARG A 168 18.14 -5.50 0.71
CA ARG A 168 19.17 -5.47 -0.35
C ARG A 168 20.61 -5.58 0.15
N LYS A 169 20.85 -5.38 1.45
CA LYS A 169 22.19 -5.48 2.06
C LYS A 169 22.47 -6.86 2.64
N ILE A 170 21.47 -7.74 2.65
CA ILE A 170 21.58 -9.15 3.05
C ILE A 170 21.99 -9.95 1.82
#